data_AF-W0Q5K9-F1
#
_entry.id   AF-W0Q5K9-F1
#
_cell.length_a   1.000
_cell.length_b   1.000
_cell.length_c   1.000
_cell.angle_alpha   90.00
_cell.angle_beta   90.00
_cell.angle_gamma   90.00
#
_symmetry.space_group_name_H-M   'P 1'
#
loop_
_entity.id
_entity.type
_entity.pdbx_description
1 polymer ?
#
loop_
_entity_poly.entity_id
_entity_poly.type
_entity_poly.pdbx_seq_one_letter_code
_entity_poly.pdbx_strand_id
1 'polypeptide(L)'
;MKKYCLIESERGDEEQKLYQIKALKTFTTSNGTEVKEGDLGGFISGEHNLSHEGNCWVANSAEVWDQACVSENGYLGGITRLYEQAQLYGNARVRRGSIGGNVKIYGNAEVSVKGNISGDVEIYENAVVASKETEISGSVKIFGNAHIGVSPRGDIRISEQVKIYGNAQIGGTCHIKGNAEIWGDTVIAGSNVRIKDNVKICGAEISGRNDFFGNTRIIGENIVINDGANLGSNAFIQSQNDFLQTKMFSDFIEYLTAYKTEDGFEIRYNNQAFSAEQIRNALKAYSEYETAVEVARSRILGGF
;
A
#
# COMPACT_ATOMS: atom_id res chain seq x y z
N MET A 1 28.86 18.95 -19.91
CA MET A 1 29.26 17.84 -20.79
C MET A 1 28.12 16.83 -20.81
N LYS A 2 27.70 16.36 -21.99
CA LYS A 2 26.59 15.39 -22.09
C LYS A 2 26.99 14.04 -21.48
N LYS A 3 26.05 13.39 -20.78
CA LYS A 3 26.24 12.06 -20.17
C LYS A 3 25.93 10.91 -21.12
N TYR A 4 25.04 11.14 -22.08
CA TYR A 4 24.60 10.16 -23.06
C TYR A 4 24.21 10.86 -24.37
N CYS A 5 24.07 10.11 -25.46
CA CYS A 5 23.42 10.54 -26.69
C CYS A 5 22.21 9.65 -27.02
N LEU A 6 21.34 10.14 -27.91
CA LEU A 6 20.20 9.41 -28.44
C LEU A 6 20.59 8.66 -29.71
N ILE A 7 20.15 7.41 -29.83
CA ILE A 7 20.30 6.56 -31.01
C ILE A 7 18.91 6.22 -31.53
N GLU A 8 18.77 6.30 -32.85
CA GLU A 8 17.57 5.86 -33.56
C GLU A 8 17.19 4.42 -33.17
N SER A 9 15.89 4.20 -32.96
CA SER A 9 15.36 2.89 -32.58
C SER A 9 14.00 2.64 -33.24
N GLU A 10 13.63 1.36 -33.34
CA GLU A 10 12.31 0.94 -33.83
C GLU A 10 11.24 0.92 -32.73
N ARG A 11 11.55 1.40 -31.52
CA ARG A 11 10.59 1.44 -30.40
C ARG A 11 9.70 2.67 -30.45
N GLY A 12 8.46 2.48 -30.03
CA GLY A 12 7.42 3.50 -30.07
C GLY A 12 6.47 3.31 -31.26
N ASP A 13 5.67 4.33 -31.53
CA ASP A 13 4.78 4.43 -32.68
C ASP A 13 4.91 5.80 -33.36
N GLU A 14 4.03 6.11 -34.31
CA GLU A 14 4.04 7.40 -35.03
C GLU A 14 3.78 8.60 -34.12
N GLU A 15 3.07 8.42 -33.00
CA GLU A 15 2.74 9.47 -32.04
C GLU A 15 3.83 9.62 -30.96
N GLN A 16 4.43 8.50 -30.53
CA GLN A 16 5.40 8.45 -29.44
C GLN A 16 6.64 7.63 -29.82
N LYS A 17 7.53 8.22 -30.61
CA LYS A 17 8.83 7.64 -30.96
C LYS A 17 9.78 7.61 -29.77
N LEU A 18 10.52 6.50 -29.59
CA LEU A 18 11.56 6.37 -28.57
C LEU A 18 12.95 6.21 -29.18
N TYR A 19 13.95 6.73 -28.49
CA TYR A 19 15.37 6.62 -28.83
C TYR A 19 16.07 5.79 -27.77
N GLN A 20 17.02 4.95 -28.18
CA GLN A 20 17.86 4.24 -27.23
C GLN A 20 18.98 5.17 -26.74
N ILE A 21 19.27 5.17 -25.45
CA ILE A 21 20.37 5.97 -24.92
C ILE A 21 21.70 5.22 -25.02
N LYS A 22 22.78 5.94 -25.31
CA LYS A 22 24.16 5.43 -25.25
C LYS A 22 25.02 6.32 -24.39
N ALA A 23 25.72 5.74 -23.42
CA ALA A 23 26.60 6.45 -22.50
C ALA A 23 27.79 7.10 -23.24
N LEU A 24 28.12 8.33 -22.88
CA LEU A 24 29.25 9.09 -23.42
C LEU A 24 30.42 9.23 -22.42
N LYS A 25 30.27 8.65 -21.23
CA LYS A 25 31.29 8.64 -20.18
C LYS A 25 31.03 7.50 -19.21
N THR A 26 32.06 7.07 -18.49
CA THR A 26 31.93 6.08 -17.42
C THR A 26 31.46 6.72 -16.11
N PHE A 27 30.51 6.08 -15.42
CA PHE A 27 30.05 6.47 -14.09
C PHE A 27 29.39 5.28 -13.37
N THR A 28 29.09 5.43 -12.07
CA THR A 28 28.43 4.39 -11.27
C THR A 28 27.04 4.85 -10.86
N THR A 29 26.02 4.04 -11.12
CA THR A 29 24.62 4.31 -10.75
C THR A 29 24.41 4.12 -9.24
N SER A 30 23.26 4.59 -8.74
CA SER A 30 22.90 4.45 -7.32
C SER A 30 22.80 3.00 -6.84
N ASN A 31 22.55 2.02 -7.73
CA ASN A 31 22.53 0.59 -7.41
C ASN A 31 23.91 -0.08 -7.50
N GLY A 32 24.99 0.68 -7.67
CA GLY A 32 26.37 0.17 -7.75
C GLY A 32 26.76 -0.40 -9.11
N THR A 33 25.95 -0.20 -10.15
CA THR A 33 26.26 -0.67 -11.51
C THR A 33 27.18 0.32 -12.20
N GLU A 34 28.31 -0.15 -12.72
CA GLU A 34 29.18 0.67 -13.57
C GLU A 34 28.59 0.74 -14.99
N VAL A 35 28.32 1.95 -15.47
CA VAL A 35 27.97 2.25 -16.85
C VAL A 35 29.21 2.78 -17.52
N LYS A 36 29.72 2.09 -18.53
CA LYS A 36 30.93 2.46 -19.28
C LYS A 36 30.57 3.33 -20.47
N GLU A 37 31.53 4.15 -20.89
CA GLU A 37 31.41 4.85 -22.17
C GLU A 37 31.11 3.85 -23.30
N GLY A 38 30.07 4.15 -24.07
CA GLY A 38 29.60 3.29 -25.16
C GLY A 38 28.48 2.31 -24.79
N ASP A 39 28.20 2.09 -23.50
CA ASP A 39 27.13 1.20 -23.06
C ASP A 39 25.76 1.70 -23.49
N LEU A 40 24.89 0.77 -23.88
CA LEU A 40 23.50 1.05 -24.19
C LEU A 40 22.63 0.98 -22.94
N GLY A 41 21.69 1.92 -22.82
CA GLY A 41 20.64 1.90 -21.82
C GLY A 41 19.27 1.55 -22.40
N GLY A 42 18.24 1.96 -21.68
CA GLY A 42 16.85 1.86 -22.15
C GLY A 42 16.48 2.98 -23.12
N PHE A 43 15.19 3.30 -23.17
CA PHE A 43 14.59 4.10 -24.22
C PHE A 43 13.93 5.34 -23.67
N ILE A 44 14.17 6.49 -24.29
CA ILE A 44 13.54 7.76 -23.91
C ILE A 44 12.99 8.50 -25.13
N SER A 45 11.92 9.28 -24.95
CA SER A 45 11.33 10.05 -26.06
C SER A 45 12.11 11.32 -26.43
N GLY A 46 12.86 11.88 -25.48
CA GLY A 46 13.72 13.04 -25.69
C GLY A 46 14.67 13.30 -24.53
N GLU A 47 15.59 14.26 -24.69
CA GLU A 47 16.59 14.58 -23.66
C GLU A 47 15.96 15.10 -22.35
N HIS A 48 14.72 15.59 -22.38
CA HIS A 48 13.99 16.02 -21.18
C HIS A 48 13.63 14.87 -20.24
N ASN A 49 13.62 13.63 -20.73
CA ASN A 49 13.23 12.46 -19.93
C ASN A 49 14.36 11.90 -19.04
N LEU A 50 15.62 12.27 -19.26
CA LEU A 50 16.76 11.77 -18.47
C LEU A 50 17.78 12.89 -18.27
N SER A 51 18.06 13.25 -17.01
CA SER A 51 19.04 14.32 -16.76
C SER A 51 20.45 13.95 -17.21
N HIS A 52 21.16 14.92 -17.80
CA HIS A 52 22.60 14.82 -18.03
C HIS A 52 23.44 15.03 -16.75
N GLU A 53 22.82 15.52 -15.68
CA GLU A 53 23.43 15.71 -14.36
C GLU A 53 23.22 14.48 -13.46
N GLY A 54 24.01 14.38 -12.40
CA GLY A 54 23.97 13.26 -11.46
C GLY A 54 24.23 11.89 -12.11
N ASN A 55 23.96 10.83 -11.35
CA ASN A 55 24.21 9.44 -11.73
C ASN A 55 22.93 8.70 -12.15
N CYS A 56 21.84 9.42 -12.45
CA CYS A 56 20.61 8.82 -12.90
C CYS A 56 20.78 8.06 -14.22
N TRP A 57 20.04 6.97 -14.39
CA TRP A 57 20.16 6.09 -15.54
C TRP A 57 18.87 5.32 -15.83
N VAL A 58 18.57 5.18 -17.12
CA VAL A 58 17.52 4.29 -17.64
C VAL A 58 18.21 3.08 -18.26
N ALA A 59 18.01 1.91 -17.68
CA ALA A 59 18.70 0.67 -18.02
C ALA A 59 17.77 -0.37 -18.66
N ASN A 60 18.36 -1.37 -19.30
CA ASN A 60 17.66 -2.55 -19.84
C ASN A 60 16.57 -2.17 -20.86
N SER A 61 15.35 -2.65 -20.65
CA SER A 61 14.18 -2.42 -21.50
C SER A 61 13.25 -1.34 -20.92
N ALA A 62 13.76 -0.51 -20.00
CA ALA A 62 12.98 0.55 -19.40
C ALA A 62 12.68 1.65 -20.43
N GLU A 63 11.49 2.22 -20.34
CA GLU A 63 10.96 3.21 -21.27
C GLU A 63 10.52 4.46 -20.48
N VAL A 64 10.93 5.65 -20.95
CA VAL A 64 10.51 6.94 -20.37
C VAL A 64 10.00 7.87 -21.47
N TRP A 65 8.78 8.39 -21.33
CA TRP A 65 8.19 9.26 -22.34
C TRP A 65 7.23 10.29 -21.76
N ASP A 66 6.52 11.04 -22.62
CA ASP A 66 5.74 12.22 -22.24
C ASP A 66 6.61 13.24 -21.47
N GLN A 67 6.08 13.79 -20.37
CA GLN A 67 6.76 14.71 -19.46
C GLN A 67 7.48 13.98 -18.32
N ALA A 68 7.52 12.65 -18.33
CA ALA A 68 8.17 11.89 -17.28
C ALA A 68 9.68 12.12 -17.28
N CYS A 69 10.33 12.08 -16.12
CA CYS A 69 11.75 12.39 -16.01
C CYS A 69 12.46 11.55 -14.96
N VAL A 70 13.68 11.10 -15.28
CA VAL A 70 14.61 10.48 -14.35
C VAL A 70 15.81 11.41 -14.12
N SER A 71 16.03 11.83 -12.87
CA SER A 71 17.06 12.83 -12.52
C SER A 71 17.83 12.47 -11.25
N GLU A 72 18.81 13.30 -10.88
CA GLU A 72 19.69 13.09 -9.72
C GLU A 72 20.41 11.73 -9.77
N ASN A 73 20.10 10.80 -8.85
CA ASN A 73 20.65 9.44 -8.84
C ASN A 73 19.57 8.36 -9.06
N GLY A 74 18.40 8.75 -9.59
CA GLY A 74 17.29 7.86 -9.87
C GLY A 74 17.67 6.75 -10.84
N TYR A 75 17.34 5.50 -10.51
CA TYR A 75 17.62 4.34 -11.35
C TYR A 75 16.32 3.70 -11.83
N LEU A 76 16.11 3.70 -13.14
CA LEU A 76 15.00 3.00 -13.79
C LEU A 76 15.57 1.82 -14.56
N GLY A 77 15.12 0.59 -14.31
CA GLY A 77 15.63 -0.60 -15.00
C GLY A 77 14.59 -1.70 -15.19
N GLY A 78 15.04 -2.85 -15.68
CA GLY A 78 14.19 -4.02 -15.92
C GLY A 78 13.14 -3.78 -17.01
N ILE A 79 11.91 -4.26 -16.77
CA ILE A 79 10.75 -4.05 -17.65
C ILE A 79 9.86 -3.02 -16.95
N THR A 80 10.19 -1.75 -17.16
CA THR A 80 9.52 -0.62 -16.49
C THR A 80 9.14 0.44 -17.49
N ARG A 81 7.98 1.06 -17.27
CA ARG A 81 7.47 2.18 -18.04
C ARG A 81 7.23 3.36 -17.10
N LEU A 82 7.79 4.52 -17.45
CA LEU A 82 7.59 5.78 -16.73
C LEU A 82 7.05 6.82 -17.72
N TYR A 83 5.86 7.35 -17.48
CA TYR A 83 5.15 8.15 -18.49
C TYR A 83 4.25 9.22 -17.86
N GLU A 84 3.53 9.97 -18.70
CA GLU A 84 2.78 11.17 -18.30
C GLU A 84 3.65 12.19 -17.56
N GLN A 85 3.40 12.47 -16.28
CA GLN A 85 4.13 13.46 -15.47
C GLN A 85 5.02 12.80 -14.40
N ALA A 86 5.27 11.49 -14.51
CA ALA A 86 5.93 10.75 -13.44
C ALA A 86 7.42 11.13 -13.30
N GLN A 87 7.88 11.29 -12.06
CA GLN A 87 9.22 11.74 -11.71
C GLN A 87 9.94 10.71 -10.85
N LEU A 88 11.16 10.35 -11.24
CA LEU A 88 12.05 9.48 -10.48
C LEU A 88 13.37 10.22 -10.19
N TYR A 89 13.63 10.51 -8.92
CA TYR A 89 14.80 11.30 -8.50
C TYR A 89 15.31 10.86 -7.12
N GLY A 90 16.22 11.61 -6.49
CA GLY A 90 16.94 11.13 -5.31
C GLY A 90 17.82 9.92 -5.63
N ASN A 91 17.91 8.98 -4.70
CA ASN A 91 18.55 7.68 -4.86
C ASN A 91 17.54 6.56 -5.14
N ALA A 92 16.31 6.90 -5.51
CA ALA A 92 15.24 5.93 -5.66
C ALA A 92 15.48 4.98 -6.84
N ARG A 93 14.93 3.77 -6.74
CA ARG A 93 15.15 2.69 -7.69
C ARG A 93 13.84 2.04 -8.09
N VAL A 94 13.60 1.93 -9.39
CA VAL A 94 12.46 1.22 -9.95
C VAL A 94 12.96 0.14 -10.90
N ARG A 95 12.61 -1.11 -10.63
CA ARG A 95 13.08 -2.27 -11.43
C ARG A 95 11.96 -2.98 -12.20
N ARG A 96 10.72 -2.67 -11.86
CA ARG A 96 9.53 -3.18 -12.55
C ARG A 96 8.31 -2.33 -12.22
N GLY A 97 7.47 -2.05 -13.21
CA GLY A 97 6.18 -1.40 -13.03
C GLY A 97 5.73 -0.61 -14.26
N SER A 98 4.44 -0.28 -14.31
CA SER A 98 3.90 0.74 -15.21
C SER A 98 3.50 1.95 -14.38
N ILE A 99 4.18 3.07 -14.57
CA ILE A 99 4.10 4.23 -13.67
C ILE A 99 3.76 5.47 -14.50
N GLY A 100 2.52 5.94 -14.37
CA GLY A 100 1.98 7.11 -15.08
C GLY A 100 1.29 8.06 -14.11
N GLY A 101 0.69 9.14 -14.56
CA GLY A 101 0.11 10.19 -13.71
C GLY A 101 1.15 11.16 -13.16
N ASN A 102 0.78 11.84 -12.08
CA ASN A 102 1.63 12.76 -11.31
C ASN A 102 2.32 11.99 -10.16
N VAL A 103 3.03 10.93 -10.51
CA VAL A 103 3.72 10.05 -9.55
C VAL A 103 5.12 10.57 -9.27
N LYS A 104 5.53 10.64 -8.00
CA LYS A 104 6.89 11.01 -7.59
C LYS A 104 7.50 9.90 -6.77
N ILE A 105 8.65 9.41 -7.19
CA ILE A 105 9.42 8.38 -6.50
C ILE A 105 10.80 8.94 -6.20
N TYR A 106 11.13 9.10 -4.91
CA TYR A 106 12.34 9.81 -4.48
C TYR A 106 12.90 9.32 -3.14
N GLY A 107 13.93 10.00 -2.60
CA GLY A 107 14.64 9.52 -1.42
C GLY A 107 15.45 8.25 -1.74
N ASN A 108 15.33 7.22 -0.91
CA ASN A 108 15.91 5.89 -1.12
C ASN A 108 14.83 4.84 -1.47
N ALA A 109 13.65 5.27 -1.95
CA ALA A 109 12.54 4.38 -2.20
C ALA A 109 12.87 3.30 -3.24
N GLU A 110 12.34 2.09 -3.04
CA GLU A 110 12.48 0.98 -3.98
C GLU A 110 11.12 0.48 -4.46
N VAL A 111 10.93 0.44 -5.79
CA VAL A 111 9.70 -0.05 -6.42
C VAL A 111 10.00 -1.19 -7.39
N SER A 112 9.28 -2.29 -7.24
CA SER A 112 9.35 -3.43 -8.14
C SER A 112 8.03 -4.19 -8.11
N VAL A 113 7.07 -3.72 -8.89
CA VAL A 113 5.72 -4.28 -8.96
C VAL A 113 5.43 -4.84 -10.35
N LYS A 114 4.64 -5.92 -10.39
CA LYS A 114 3.87 -6.25 -11.60
C LYS A 114 2.50 -5.62 -11.44
N GLY A 115 2.34 -4.41 -11.95
CA GLY A 115 1.10 -3.67 -11.82
C GLY A 115 1.31 -2.20 -12.12
N ASN A 116 0.29 -1.41 -11.80
CA ASN A 116 0.19 -0.01 -12.20
C ASN A 116 0.25 0.91 -10.98
N ILE A 117 1.04 1.97 -11.07
CA ILE A 117 1.04 3.08 -10.12
C ILE A 117 0.63 4.33 -10.91
N SER A 118 -0.48 4.95 -10.55
CA SER A 118 -1.02 6.11 -11.27
C SER A 118 -1.75 7.10 -10.37
N GLY A 119 -2.11 8.27 -10.90
CA GLY A 119 -2.70 9.36 -10.11
C GLY A 119 -1.66 10.26 -9.44
N ASP A 120 -1.98 10.80 -8.26
CA ASP A 120 -1.13 11.69 -7.46
C ASP A 120 -0.43 10.90 -6.35
N VAL A 121 0.55 10.07 -6.70
CA VAL A 121 1.23 9.16 -5.75
C VAL A 121 2.63 9.65 -5.41
N GLU A 122 2.98 9.66 -4.13
CA GLU A 122 4.35 9.91 -3.67
C GLU A 122 4.91 8.68 -2.92
N ILE A 123 6.05 8.15 -3.36
CA ILE A 123 6.77 7.06 -2.70
C ILE A 123 8.19 7.54 -2.38
N TYR A 124 8.52 7.68 -1.10
CA TYR A 124 9.77 8.35 -0.71
C TYR A 124 10.37 7.85 0.59
N GLU A 125 11.46 8.50 1.05
CA GLU A 125 12.30 8.03 2.17
C GLU A 125 12.83 6.62 1.91
N ASN A 126 12.62 5.65 2.80
CA ASN A 126 13.09 4.27 2.64
C ASN A 126 11.96 3.30 2.28
N ALA A 127 10.84 3.81 1.76
CA ALA A 127 9.69 2.99 1.42
C ALA A 127 10.02 1.93 0.36
N VAL A 128 9.49 0.72 0.56
CA VAL A 128 9.62 -0.40 -0.38
C VAL A 128 8.24 -0.81 -0.86
N VAL A 129 8.05 -0.85 -2.18
CA VAL A 129 6.83 -1.36 -2.82
C VAL A 129 7.22 -2.47 -3.79
N ALA A 130 7.17 -3.71 -3.33
CA ALA A 130 7.65 -4.87 -4.08
C ALA A 130 6.67 -6.04 -3.95
N SER A 131 5.92 -6.33 -5.03
CA SER A 131 4.91 -7.41 -5.02
C SER A 131 4.70 -8.01 -6.41
N LYS A 132 4.13 -9.21 -6.43
CA LYS A 132 3.71 -9.91 -7.65
C LYS A 132 2.49 -9.33 -8.33
N GLU A 133 1.59 -8.64 -7.63
CA GLU A 133 0.43 -7.95 -8.19
C GLU A 133 0.09 -6.76 -7.28
N THR A 134 0.25 -5.53 -7.77
CA THR A 134 -0.04 -4.32 -6.97
C THR A 134 -0.51 -3.17 -7.83
N GLU A 135 -1.66 -2.60 -7.45
CA GLU A 135 -2.26 -1.42 -8.07
C GLU A 135 -2.32 -0.29 -7.04
N ILE A 136 -1.73 0.85 -7.37
CA ILE A 136 -1.76 2.04 -6.52
C ILE A 136 -2.31 3.19 -7.36
N SER A 137 -3.42 3.80 -6.94
CA SER A 137 -4.04 4.92 -7.66
C SER A 137 -4.60 5.99 -6.75
N GLY A 138 -5.01 7.15 -7.27
CA GLY A 138 -5.54 8.25 -6.45
C GLY A 138 -4.44 9.11 -5.81
N SER A 139 -4.70 9.68 -4.64
CA SER A 139 -3.80 10.57 -3.90
C SER A 139 -3.12 9.83 -2.74
N VAL A 140 -2.10 9.02 -3.05
CA VAL A 140 -1.47 8.09 -2.09
C VAL A 140 -0.07 8.55 -1.69
N LYS A 141 0.27 8.44 -0.39
CA LYS A 141 1.64 8.68 0.10
C LYS A 141 2.18 7.45 0.84
N ILE A 142 3.36 6.98 0.43
CA ILE A 142 4.06 5.86 1.06
C ILE A 142 5.47 6.33 1.43
N PHE A 143 5.80 6.34 2.72
CA PHE A 143 7.06 6.91 3.21
C PHE A 143 7.53 6.24 4.52
N GLY A 144 8.55 6.78 5.18
CA GLY A 144 9.23 6.11 6.29
C GLY A 144 9.98 4.87 5.82
N ASN A 145 9.85 3.80 6.58
CA ASN A 145 10.34 2.46 6.26
C ASN A 145 9.17 1.52 5.88
N ALA A 146 8.06 2.07 5.37
CA ALA A 146 6.90 1.27 5.00
C ALA A 146 7.25 0.24 3.92
N HIS A 147 6.73 -0.98 4.06
CA HIS A 147 6.99 -2.09 3.14
C HIS A 147 5.67 -2.68 2.64
N ILE A 148 5.39 -2.47 1.37
CA ILE A 148 4.22 -3.00 0.66
C ILE A 148 4.64 -4.20 -0.18
N GLY A 149 3.91 -5.31 -0.06
CA GLY A 149 4.21 -6.57 -0.73
C GLY A 149 5.11 -7.53 0.05
N VAL A 150 5.10 -7.46 1.39
CA VAL A 150 5.92 -8.35 2.24
C VAL A 150 5.57 -9.84 2.10
N SER A 151 4.38 -10.16 1.59
CA SER A 151 3.96 -11.55 1.36
C SER A 151 4.22 -12.00 -0.09
N PRO A 152 4.64 -13.25 -0.32
CA PRO A 152 4.98 -13.76 -1.66
C PRO A 152 3.76 -13.98 -2.58
N ARG A 153 2.54 -13.81 -2.04
CA ARG A 153 1.24 -14.00 -2.70
C ARG A 153 0.25 -12.98 -2.16
N GLY A 154 -0.71 -12.60 -3.00
CA GLY A 154 -1.79 -11.69 -2.67
C GLY A 154 -1.79 -10.45 -3.55
N ASP A 155 -2.99 -9.95 -3.83
CA ASP A 155 -3.19 -8.74 -4.61
C ASP A 155 -3.30 -7.55 -3.65
N ILE A 156 -2.50 -6.51 -3.87
CA ILE A 156 -2.59 -5.27 -3.09
C ILE A 156 -3.19 -4.18 -3.97
N ARG A 157 -4.29 -3.59 -3.53
CA ARG A 157 -4.93 -2.44 -4.18
C ARG A 157 -5.02 -1.30 -3.19
N ILE A 158 -4.38 -0.18 -3.51
CA ILE A 158 -4.38 1.04 -2.69
C ILE A 158 -4.94 2.16 -3.55
N SER A 159 -6.01 2.83 -3.12
CA SER A 159 -6.65 3.89 -3.91
C SER A 159 -7.17 5.05 -3.07
N GLU A 160 -7.56 6.16 -3.70
CA GLU A 160 -8.14 7.35 -3.04
C GLU A 160 -7.09 8.09 -2.17
N GLN A 161 -7.39 8.55 -0.95
CA GLN A 161 -6.50 9.40 -0.14
C GLN A 161 -5.80 8.62 0.97
N VAL A 162 -4.87 7.73 0.61
CA VAL A 162 -4.22 6.82 1.59
C VAL A 162 -2.83 7.30 2.00
N LYS A 163 -2.49 7.17 3.29
CA LYS A 163 -1.13 7.35 3.81
C LYS A 163 -0.65 6.08 4.51
N ILE A 164 0.52 5.59 4.09
CA ILE A 164 1.18 4.45 4.73
C ILE A 164 2.62 4.84 5.08
N TYR A 165 2.98 4.76 6.36
CA TYR A 165 4.29 5.25 6.81
C TYR A 165 4.80 4.57 8.09
N GLY A 166 5.91 5.06 8.65
CA GLY A 166 6.57 4.42 9.77
C GLY A 166 7.19 3.09 9.34
N ASN A 167 7.00 2.02 10.12
CA ASN A 167 7.49 0.67 9.81
C ASN A 167 6.36 -0.25 9.32
N ALA A 168 5.28 0.31 8.78
CA ALA A 168 4.10 -0.45 8.40
C ALA A 168 4.42 -1.48 7.31
N GLN A 169 4.00 -2.72 7.52
CA GLN A 169 4.20 -3.84 6.60
C GLN A 169 2.83 -4.31 6.08
N ILE A 170 2.63 -4.27 4.77
CA ILE A 170 1.37 -4.64 4.12
C ILE A 170 1.64 -5.76 3.11
N GLY A 171 0.94 -6.87 3.26
CA GLY A 171 1.05 -8.05 2.41
C GLY A 171 -0.28 -8.80 2.34
N GLY A 172 -0.27 -9.95 1.67
CA GLY A 172 -1.47 -10.73 1.42
C GLY A 172 -2.42 -10.02 0.45
N THR A 173 -3.69 -10.39 0.47
CA THR A 173 -4.70 -9.74 -0.37
C THR A 173 -5.31 -8.59 0.43
N CYS A 174 -5.05 -7.35 0.00
CA CYS A 174 -5.46 -6.15 0.71
C CYS A 174 -6.10 -5.12 -0.25
N HIS A 175 -7.22 -4.54 0.16
CA HIS A 175 -7.89 -3.43 -0.52
C HIS A 175 -7.99 -2.26 0.44
N ILE A 176 -7.19 -1.23 0.23
CA ILE A 176 -7.06 -0.06 1.11
C ILE A 176 -7.50 1.18 0.33
N LYS A 177 -8.55 1.85 0.80
CA LYS A 177 -9.12 3.03 0.15
C LYS A 177 -9.72 4.01 1.17
N GLY A 178 -10.38 5.07 0.70
CA GLY A 178 -10.86 6.15 1.54
C GLY A 178 -9.74 7.12 1.92
N ASN A 179 -9.86 7.69 3.12
CA ASN A 179 -8.87 8.54 3.76
C ASN A 179 -8.03 7.75 4.79
N ALA A 180 -7.66 6.51 4.46
CA ALA A 180 -7.04 5.60 5.42
C ALA A 180 -5.59 5.99 5.76
N GLU A 181 -5.22 5.78 7.03
CA GLU A 181 -3.89 6.06 7.55
C GLU A 181 -3.35 4.84 8.30
N ILE A 182 -2.22 4.29 7.85
CA ILE A 182 -1.61 3.07 8.42
C ILE A 182 -0.16 3.36 8.74
N TRP A 183 0.24 3.22 10.00
CA TRP A 183 1.60 3.59 10.42
C TRP A 183 2.13 2.82 11.62
N GLY A 184 3.31 3.21 12.09
CA GLY A 184 3.99 2.54 13.20
C GLY A 184 4.40 1.12 12.83
N ASP A 185 4.54 0.25 13.83
CA ASP A 185 4.87 -1.17 13.65
C ASP A 185 3.62 -2.01 13.31
N THR A 186 2.80 -1.53 12.36
CA THR A 186 1.60 -2.24 11.91
C THR A 186 1.97 -3.33 10.92
N VAL A 187 1.41 -4.53 11.07
CA VAL A 187 1.55 -5.65 10.12
C VAL A 187 0.17 -6.05 9.62
N ILE A 188 -0.02 -6.05 8.30
CA ILE A 188 -1.24 -6.54 7.65
C ILE A 188 -0.83 -7.67 6.70
N ALA A 189 -1.23 -8.90 6.98
CA ALA A 189 -0.86 -10.09 6.20
C ALA A 189 -2.05 -11.06 6.06
N GLY A 190 -3.23 -10.53 5.78
CA GLY A 190 -4.46 -11.33 5.69
C GLY A 190 -4.72 -11.96 4.31
N SER A 191 -5.63 -12.94 4.30
CA SER A 191 -6.12 -13.57 3.07
C SER A 191 -7.12 -12.70 2.31
N ASN A 192 -7.73 -11.70 2.98
CA ASN A 192 -8.55 -10.64 2.37
C ASN A 192 -8.85 -9.51 3.38
N VAL A 193 -8.01 -8.48 3.47
CA VAL A 193 -8.25 -7.33 4.37
C VAL A 193 -8.78 -6.15 3.58
N ARG A 194 -9.96 -5.62 3.96
CA ARG A 194 -10.57 -4.45 3.35
C ARG A 194 -10.58 -3.29 4.33
N ILE A 195 -9.96 -2.19 3.93
CA ILE A 195 -9.88 -0.93 4.68
C ILE A 195 -10.48 0.16 3.80
N LYS A 196 -11.48 0.89 4.29
CA LYS A 196 -12.13 1.98 3.56
C LYS A 196 -12.55 3.12 4.48
N ASP A 197 -12.98 4.24 3.91
CA ASP A 197 -13.41 5.43 4.64
C ASP A 197 -12.25 6.05 5.49
N ASN A 198 -12.47 6.49 6.72
CA ASN A 198 -11.49 7.22 7.54
C ASN A 198 -10.78 6.31 8.57
N VAL A 199 -10.35 5.12 8.16
CA VAL A 199 -9.72 4.13 9.06
C VAL A 199 -8.31 4.53 9.42
N LYS A 200 -7.95 4.40 10.70
CA LYS A 200 -6.61 4.66 11.23
C LYS A 200 -6.05 3.45 11.97
N ILE A 201 -4.85 3.00 11.60
CA ILE A 201 -4.22 1.80 12.19
C ILE A 201 -2.77 2.09 12.58
N CYS A 202 -2.43 1.80 13.83
CA CYS A 202 -1.08 1.91 14.37
C CYS A 202 -0.81 0.81 15.40
N GLY A 203 0.28 0.05 15.21
CA GLY A 203 0.78 -0.94 16.18
C GLY A 203 -0.06 -2.22 16.28
N ALA A 204 -0.78 -2.58 15.21
CA ALA A 204 -1.62 -3.77 15.18
C ALA A 204 -1.08 -4.84 14.22
N GLU A 205 -1.29 -6.11 14.57
CA GLU A 205 -1.10 -7.27 13.69
C GLU A 205 -2.46 -7.75 13.18
N ILE A 206 -2.67 -7.72 11.87
CA ILE A 206 -3.95 -8.01 11.22
C ILE A 206 -3.76 -9.15 10.23
N SER A 207 -4.49 -10.25 10.44
CA SER A 207 -4.47 -11.43 9.58
C SER A 207 -5.88 -11.97 9.32
N GLY A 208 -6.03 -12.87 8.35
CA GLY A 208 -7.34 -13.39 7.94
C GLY A 208 -8.13 -12.46 7.01
N ARG A 209 -9.46 -12.48 7.12
CA ARG A 209 -10.44 -11.74 6.33
C ARG A 209 -11.13 -10.68 7.18
N ASN A 210 -10.60 -9.47 7.21
CA ASN A 210 -11.14 -8.39 8.04
C ASN A 210 -11.72 -7.25 7.21
N ASP A 211 -12.74 -6.60 7.75
CA ASP A 211 -13.41 -5.43 7.19
C ASP A 211 -13.36 -4.27 8.18
N PHE A 212 -12.61 -3.22 7.82
CA PHE A 212 -12.49 -1.99 8.60
C PHE A 212 -13.01 -0.79 7.80
N PHE A 213 -13.91 -0.01 8.41
CA PHE A 213 -14.58 1.11 7.73
C PHE A 213 -15.12 2.17 8.69
N GLY A 214 -15.78 3.20 8.16
CA GLY A 214 -16.19 4.37 8.94
C GLY A 214 -14.98 5.15 9.47
N ASN A 215 -15.09 5.65 10.70
CA ASN A 215 -14.03 6.33 11.45
C ASN A 215 -13.34 5.37 12.43
N THR A 216 -13.11 4.12 12.02
CA THR A 216 -12.45 3.10 12.86
C THR A 216 -11.01 3.49 13.20
N ARG A 217 -10.65 3.41 14.48
CA ARG A 217 -9.33 3.68 15.03
C ARG A 217 -8.82 2.45 15.77
N ILE A 218 -7.75 1.86 15.26
CA ILE A 218 -7.03 0.73 15.88
C ILE A 218 -5.65 1.25 16.21
N ILE A 219 -5.49 1.83 17.40
CA ILE A 219 -4.29 2.59 17.78
C ILE A 219 -3.86 2.14 19.17
N GLY A 220 -2.85 1.28 19.23
CA GLY A 220 -2.32 0.76 20.48
C GLY A 220 -1.13 -0.18 20.24
N GLU A 221 -0.71 -0.87 21.29
CA GLU A 221 0.36 -1.87 21.21
C GLU A 221 -0.24 -3.26 21.42
N ASN A 222 0.35 -4.28 20.79
CA ASN A 222 -0.03 -5.69 20.93
C ASN A 222 -1.51 -5.98 20.60
N ILE A 223 -2.10 -5.25 19.64
CA ILE A 223 -3.44 -5.53 19.14
C ILE A 223 -3.31 -6.57 18.03
N VAL A 224 -3.90 -7.76 18.23
CA VAL A 224 -3.92 -8.84 17.25
C VAL A 224 -5.36 -9.07 16.79
N ILE A 225 -5.62 -8.82 15.50
CA ILE A 225 -6.92 -9.02 14.87
C ILE A 225 -6.77 -10.10 13.80
N ASN A 226 -7.28 -11.28 14.13
CA ASN A 226 -7.23 -12.44 13.25
C ASN A 226 -8.60 -12.73 12.63
N ASP A 227 -8.60 -13.66 11.68
CA ASP A 227 -9.77 -14.32 11.12
C ASP A 227 -10.76 -13.46 10.33
N GLY A 228 -11.61 -12.66 10.99
CA GLY A 228 -12.93 -12.33 10.46
C GLY A 228 -13.56 -11.01 10.92
N ALA A 229 -12.77 -10.06 11.40
CA ALA A 229 -13.28 -8.96 12.21
C ALA A 229 -13.99 -7.92 11.35
N ASN A 230 -15.10 -7.40 11.88
CA ASN A 230 -15.89 -6.37 11.24
C ASN A 230 -15.95 -5.15 12.16
N LEU A 231 -15.04 -4.19 11.95
CA LEU A 231 -14.93 -2.97 12.75
C LEU A 231 -15.35 -1.78 11.89
N GLY A 232 -16.44 -1.13 12.30
CA GLY A 232 -17.06 -0.06 11.52
C GLY A 232 -17.52 1.11 12.38
N SER A 233 -18.22 2.05 11.75
CA SER A 233 -18.83 3.20 12.41
C SER A 233 -17.75 4.06 13.11
N ASN A 234 -17.67 4.06 14.44
CA ASN A 234 -16.67 4.79 15.23
C ASN A 234 -15.90 3.83 16.18
N ALA A 235 -15.52 2.65 15.68
CA ALA A 235 -14.74 1.68 16.46
C ALA A 235 -13.46 2.33 17.03
N PHE A 236 -13.16 2.09 18.30
CA PHE A 236 -12.05 2.70 19.02
C PHE A 236 -11.32 1.63 19.85
N ILE A 237 -10.31 1.01 19.23
CA ILE A 237 -9.54 -0.11 19.77
C ILE A 237 -8.16 0.40 20.17
N GLN A 238 -7.84 0.33 21.46
CA GLN A 238 -6.54 0.75 22.01
C GLN A 238 -5.78 -0.40 22.68
N SER A 239 -6.45 -1.52 22.92
CA SER A 239 -5.91 -2.72 23.53
C SER A 239 -6.64 -3.95 23.03
N GLN A 240 -6.05 -5.14 23.24
CA GLN A 240 -6.66 -6.42 22.88
C GLN A 240 -8.04 -6.64 23.52
N ASN A 241 -8.33 -6.00 24.67
CA ASN A 241 -9.58 -6.16 25.40
C ASN A 241 -10.71 -5.26 24.89
N ASP A 242 -10.42 -4.30 24.01
CA ASP A 242 -11.44 -3.39 23.46
C ASP A 242 -12.31 -4.05 22.38
N PHE A 243 -12.01 -5.29 21.99
CA PHE A 243 -12.86 -6.06 21.10
C PHE A 243 -12.87 -7.55 21.44
N LEU A 244 -13.94 -8.23 21.01
CA LEU A 244 -14.12 -9.66 21.06
C LEU A 244 -14.64 -10.12 19.71
N GLN A 245 -14.08 -11.21 19.22
CA GLN A 245 -14.55 -11.89 18.04
C GLN A 245 -14.88 -13.34 18.40
N THR A 246 -16.01 -13.84 17.89
CA THR A 246 -16.34 -15.26 17.98
C THR A 246 -16.89 -15.76 16.66
N LYS A 247 -16.48 -16.97 16.29
CA LYS A 247 -17.05 -17.70 15.16
C LYS A 247 -18.42 -18.21 15.56
N MET A 248 -19.43 -17.93 14.73
CA MET A 248 -20.78 -18.46 14.91
C MET A 248 -20.86 -19.79 14.16
N PHE A 249 -21.47 -20.80 14.77
CA PHE A 249 -21.71 -22.08 14.12
C PHE A 249 -22.89 -21.94 13.17
N SER A 250 -22.62 -21.63 11.90
CA SER A 250 -23.58 -21.70 10.80
C SER A 250 -22.97 -22.48 9.62
N ASP A 251 -23.77 -22.76 8.59
CA ASP A 251 -23.31 -23.42 7.35
C ASP A 251 -22.24 -22.59 6.59
N PHE A 252 -22.02 -21.35 7.02
CA PHE A 252 -20.98 -20.44 6.52
C PHE A 252 -20.05 -20.00 7.66
N ILE A 253 -18.78 -19.71 7.36
CA ILE A 253 -17.89 -19.12 8.36
C ILE A 253 -18.27 -17.64 8.54
N GLU A 254 -19.01 -17.35 9.60
CA GLU A 254 -19.42 -16.00 9.97
C GLU A 254 -18.90 -15.65 11.37
N TYR A 255 -18.50 -14.38 11.53
CA TYR A 255 -17.96 -13.88 12.78
C TYR A 255 -18.89 -12.82 13.37
N LEU A 256 -19.17 -12.96 14.65
CA LEU A 256 -19.72 -11.91 15.50
C LEU A 256 -18.53 -11.10 16.02
N THR A 257 -18.54 -9.78 15.83
CA THR A 257 -17.52 -8.88 16.37
C THR A 257 -18.18 -7.88 17.31
N ALA A 258 -17.83 -7.92 18.59
CA ALA A 258 -18.22 -6.94 19.59
C ALA A 258 -17.02 -6.03 19.87
N TYR A 259 -17.21 -4.71 19.90
CA TYR A 259 -16.08 -3.80 20.05
C TYR A 259 -16.47 -2.47 20.67
N LYS A 260 -15.50 -1.84 21.31
CA LYS A 260 -15.60 -0.51 21.89
C LYS A 260 -15.70 0.57 20.81
N THR A 261 -16.54 1.56 21.06
CA THR A 261 -16.63 2.81 20.31
C THR A 261 -16.34 3.98 21.25
N GLU A 262 -16.17 5.20 20.70
CA GLU A 262 -15.99 6.40 21.54
C GLU A 262 -17.18 6.63 22.50
N ASP A 263 -18.39 6.22 22.12
CA ASP A 263 -19.63 6.43 22.87
C ASP A 263 -20.15 5.17 23.60
N GLY A 264 -19.42 4.05 23.56
CA GLY A 264 -19.86 2.79 24.18
C GLY A 264 -19.31 1.54 23.48
N PHE A 265 -20.20 0.70 22.97
CA PHE A 265 -19.82 -0.49 22.21
C PHE A 265 -20.83 -0.78 21.10
N GLU A 266 -20.37 -1.39 20.02
CA GLU A 266 -21.17 -1.87 18.91
C GLU A 266 -20.92 -3.38 18.73
N ILE A 267 -21.93 -4.09 18.26
CA ILE A 267 -21.77 -5.49 17.89
C ILE A 267 -22.22 -5.64 16.44
N ARG A 268 -21.40 -6.30 15.64
CA ARG A 268 -21.68 -6.57 14.23
C ARG A 268 -21.71 -8.04 13.92
N TYR A 269 -22.69 -8.43 13.12
CA TYR A 269 -22.83 -9.77 12.55
C TYR A 269 -23.37 -9.64 11.13
N ASN A 270 -22.79 -10.38 10.19
CA ASN A 270 -23.15 -10.35 8.77
C ASN A 270 -23.27 -8.92 8.19
N ASN A 271 -22.26 -8.08 8.45
CA ASN A 271 -22.19 -6.65 8.07
C ASN A 271 -23.26 -5.73 8.67
N GLN A 272 -24.22 -6.24 9.44
CA GLN A 272 -25.23 -5.46 10.13
C GLN A 272 -24.72 -5.04 11.51
N ALA A 273 -25.01 -3.79 11.88
CA ALA A 273 -24.75 -3.26 13.21
C ALA A 273 -25.98 -3.45 14.08
N PHE A 274 -25.77 -3.87 15.32
CA PHE A 274 -26.82 -4.06 16.30
C PHE A 274 -26.50 -3.24 17.55
N SER A 275 -27.50 -2.55 18.07
CA SER A 275 -27.40 -1.91 19.38
C SER A 275 -27.41 -2.97 20.50
N ALA A 276 -26.87 -2.60 21.65
CA ALA A 276 -26.94 -3.42 22.86
C ALA A 276 -28.38 -3.81 23.24
N GLU A 277 -29.37 -2.98 22.89
CA GLU A 277 -30.79 -3.25 23.16
C GLU A 277 -31.40 -4.22 22.13
N GLN A 278 -31.07 -4.06 20.84
CA GLN A 278 -31.48 -5.00 19.80
C GLN A 278 -30.94 -6.40 20.08
N ILE A 279 -29.70 -6.50 20.55
CA ILE A 279 -29.11 -7.77 20.97
C ILE A 279 -29.80 -8.32 22.22
N ARG A 280 -29.98 -7.51 23.26
CA ARG A 280 -30.72 -7.96 24.47
C ARG A 280 -32.12 -8.47 24.13
N ASN A 281 -32.81 -7.85 23.17
CA ASN A 281 -34.13 -8.29 22.74
C ASN A 281 -34.09 -9.55 21.88
N ALA A 282 -33.09 -9.71 21.00
CA ALA A 282 -32.90 -10.91 20.19
C ALA A 282 -32.46 -12.15 21.02
N LEU A 283 -31.68 -11.94 22.07
CA LEU A 283 -31.11 -13.00 22.92
C LEU A 283 -32.10 -13.63 23.90
N LYS A 284 -33.22 -12.95 24.22
CA LYS A 284 -34.31 -13.54 25.03
C LYS A 284 -34.89 -14.83 24.41
N ALA A 285 -34.59 -15.12 23.15
CA ALA A 285 -35.05 -16.32 22.44
C ALA A 285 -34.01 -17.47 22.39
N TYR A 286 -32.73 -17.26 22.75
CA TYR A 286 -31.67 -18.26 22.57
C TYR A 286 -30.61 -18.18 23.70
N SER A 287 -30.65 -19.13 24.64
CA SER A 287 -29.79 -19.18 25.83
C SER A 287 -28.28 -19.32 25.55
N GLU A 288 -27.90 -19.88 24.40
CA GLU A 288 -26.50 -20.15 24.05
C GLU A 288 -25.73 -18.86 23.66
N TYR A 289 -26.42 -17.85 23.15
CA TYR A 289 -25.81 -16.58 22.73
C TYR A 289 -25.76 -15.53 23.86
N GLU A 290 -26.50 -15.74 24.94
CA GLU A 290 -26.49 -14.89 26.14
C GLU A 290 -25.09 -14.86 26.77
N THR A 291 -24.41 -16.02 26.79
CA THR A 291 -23.05 -16.17 27.36
C THR A 291 -22.01 -15.35 26.60
N ALA A 292 -22.04 -15.36 25.26
CA ALA A 292 -21.07 -14.62 24.45
C ALA A 292 -21.17 -13.10 24.66
N VAL A 293 -22.39 -12.59 24.86
CA VAL A 293 -22.64 -11.17 25.07
C VAL A 293 -22.37 -10.75 26.51
N GLU A 294 -22.65 -11.59 27.51
CA GLU A 294 -22.20 -11.32 28.89
C GLU A 294 -20.67 -11.34 29.02
N VAL A 295 -19.99 -12.23 28.31
CA VAL A 295 -18.52 -12.23 28.21
C VAL A 295 -18.02 -10.97 27.50
N ALA A 296 -18.63 -10.58 26.39
CA ALA A 296 -18.29 -9.33 25.70
C ALA A 296 -18.49 -8.12 26.63
N ARG A 297 -19.62 -8.05 27.33
CA ARG A 297 -19.94 -6.96 28.26
C ARG A 297 -18.96 -6.90 29.41
N SER A 298 -18.71 -8.01 30.10
CA SER A 298 -17.81 -8.07 31.25
C SER A 298 -16.35 -7.77 30.88
N ARG A 299 -15.90 -8.22 29.71
CA ARG A 299 -14.53 -7.99 29.22
C ARG A 299 -14.32 -6.59 28.67
N ILE A 300 -15.27 -6.07 27.88
CA ILE A 300 -15.12 -4.78 27.17
C ILE A 300 -15.47 -3.59 28.08
N LEU A 301 -16.48 -3.71 28.94
CA LEU A 301 -16.93 -2.59 29.80
C LEU A 301 -16.31 -2.61 31.21
N GLY A 302 -15.56 -3.66 31.55
CA GLY A 302 -15.16 -3.94 32.93
C GLY A 302 -16.37 -4.42 33.75
N GLY A 303 -16.18 -5.46 34.56
CA GLY A 303 -17.18 -5.82 35.57
C GLY A 303 -17.42 -4.62 36.49
N PHE A 304 -18.69 -4.29 36.74
CA PHE A 304 -19.07 -3.33 37.78
C PHE A 304 -18.65 -3.84 39.16
#